data_AF-A0A7L4Y4Z1-F1
#
_entry.id   AF-A0A7L4Y4Z1-F1
#
_cell.length_a   1.000
_cell.length_b   1.000
_cell.length_c   1.000
_cell.angle_alpha   90.00
_cell.angle_beta   90.00
_cell.angle_gamma   90.00
#
_symmetry.space_group_name_H-M   'P 1'
#
loop_
_entity.id
_entity.type
_entity.pdbx_description
1 polymer ?
#
loop_
_entity_poly.entity_id
_entity_poly.type
_entity_poly.pdbx_seq_one_letter_code
_entity_poly.pdbx_strand_id
1 'polypeptide(L)'
;MIDPPVTVPPKRVARLPVRPRAVRYPVLAVVFVCAACGLVYELELVALASYLIGDSVTQASVVLSVMVFAMGVGSLLAKRLRCRAAVGFGLVEGGLALIGGCSALVLYAAFAWLGEARYVLVAFSLAIGVLIGAEIPLLMSLIQRAESARTYGAGESGVRESGVRESEADEKDDPAGTVADLFAADYVGALVGGLAFPFLLLPWLGQLTGALVTGAVNAVAGGALVLWLFRYDLTARSRVLLIGANLTVLAVLGTATVLVDDFEGAARRAVYGDSVRVAVHTDLQEVVVTGERGGPPDLFVDGRLRVGGQDEHRYHESLVHPAMNGPRERVLIIGGGDGLALREVLRYAGVRSVTVVELDPGVVRLARTNPELAALNGHAYRDPRVQVAFADAFRWLRGAGADAGAGADGLYDVVVSDLPDPGISASTKLYSEEFYGLAARVLADGGRLVVHAGSASARPRTYWTVDATLRAAGFSTRAYSASGGEAARAAGPDRAERARRSGGTDTAPGDWGYVLAARGPYPPALGLAPDAPRLRSLTAEGLTSGARAAERTRDALGAEPPPSTLVHPRYGG
;
A
#
# COMPACT_ATOMS: atom_id res chain seq x y z
N MET A 1 -81.74 -10.50 -6.81
CA MET A 1 -80.70 -10.62 -7.85
C MET A 1 -79.37 -10.52 -7.11
N ILE A 2 -78.78 -11.67 -6.79
CA ILE A 2 -77.54 -11.77 -6.00
C ILE A 2 -76.40 -11.75 -7.01
N ASP A 3 -75.51 -10.77 -6.92
CA ASP A 3 -74.31 -10.70 -7.76
C ASP A 3 -73.45 -11.95 -7.56
N PRO A 4 -72.92 -12.56 -8.63
CA PRO A 4 -72.00 -13.69 -8.49
C PRO A 4 -70.69 -13.22 -7.86
N PRO A 5 -70.04 -14.05 -7.03
CA PRO A 5 -68.75 -13.70 -6.43
C PRO A 5 -67.70 -13.51 -7.53
N VAL A 6 -67.03 -12.36 -7.49
CA VAL A 6 -65.87 -12.04 -8.34
C VAL A 6 -64.77 -13.04 -8.05
N THR A 7 -64.56 -13.98 -8.97
CA THR A 7 -63.40 -14.89 -8.95
C THR A 7 -62.15 -14.10 -9.27
N VAL A 8 -61.39 -13.74 -8.25
CA VAL A 8 -60.02 -13.23 -8.41
C VAL A 8 -59.16 -14.37 -8.95
N PRO A 9 -58.48 -14.23 -10.11
CA PRO A 9 -57.63 -15.29 -10.62
C PRO A 9 -56.46 -15.52 -9.65
N PRO A 10 -56.05 -16.78 -9.40
CA PRO A 10 -54.95 -17.06 -8.50
C PRO A 10 -53.66 -16.41 -9.02
N LYS A 11 -53.01 -15.58 -8.19
CA LYS A 11 -51.65 -15.11 -8.45
C LYS A 11 -50.77 -16.36 -8.66
N ARG A 12 -50.14 -16.49 -9.83
CA ARG A 12 -49.19 -17.57 -10.12
C ARG A 12 -48.14 -17.63 -9.01
N VAL A 13 -48.22 -18.65 -8.17
CA VAL A 13 -47.21 -18.96 -7.15
C VAL A 13 -45.99 -19.50 -7.89
N ALA A 14 -44.86 -18.81 -7.75
CA ALA A 14 -43.59 -19.22 -8.35
C ALA A 14 -43.14 -20.56 -7.75
N ARG A 15 -43.00 -21.59 -8.59
CA ARG A 15 -42.45 -22.90 -8.17
C ARG A 15 -40.92 -22.82 -8.23
N LEU A 16 -40.24 -22.86 -7.09
CA LEU A 16 -38.79 -22.97 -7.02
C LEU A 16 -38.32 -24.37 -7.48
N PRO A 17 -37.15 -24.49 -8.14
CA PRO A 17 -36.66 -25.77 -8.70
C PRO A 17 -36.15 -26.77 -7.65
N VAL A 18 -36.08 -26.40 -6.38
CA VAL A 18 -35.51 -27.18 -5.27
C VAL A 18 -36.47 -27.24 -4.09
N ARG A 19 -36.40 -28.31 -3.28
CA ARG A 19 -37.19 -28.45 -2.05
C ARG A 19 -36.94 -27.24 -1.13
N PRO A 20 -37.94 -26.72 -0.39
CA PRO A 20 -37.83 -25.44 0.31
C PRO A 20 -36.69 -25.32 1.34
N ARG A 21 -36.30 -26.42 2.01
CA ARG A 21 -35.15 -26.48 2.92
C ARG A 21 -33.79 -26.43 2.19
N ALA A 22 -33.74 -26.80 0.91
CA ALA A 22 -32.54 -26.80 0.08
C ALA A 22 -32.23 -25.44 -0.58
N VAL A 23 -33.12 -24.45 -0.44
CA VAL A 23 -32.96 -23.08 -1.00
C VAL A 23 -32.18 -22.17 -0.05
N ARG A 24 -32.26 -22.39 1.26
CA ARG A 24 -31.59 -21.54 2.27
C ARG A 24 -30.06 -21.62 2.16
N TYR A 25 -29.50 -22.83 2.12
CA TYR A 25 -28.05 -23.03 2.01
C TYR A 25 -27.39 -22.37 0.80
N PRO A 26 -27.89 -22.49 -0.45
CA PRO A 26 -27.26 -21.82 -1.59
C PRO A 26 -27.40 -20.29 -1.54
N VAL A 27 -28.47 -19.75 -0.94
CA VAL A 27 -28.58 -18.30 -0.72
C VAL A 27 -27.51 -17.84 0.28
N LEU A 28 -27.40 -18.50 1.44
CA LEU A 28 -26.40 -18.17 2.45
C LEU A 28 -24.97 -18.33 1.92
N ALA A 29 -24.72 -19.33 1.08
CA ALA A 29 -23.42 -19.51 0.43
C ALA A 29 -23.10 -18.35 -0.53
N VAL A 30 -24.08 -17.85 -1.30
CA VAL A 30 -23.87 -16.68 -2.16
C VAL A 30 -23.67 -15.41 -1.35
N VAL A 31 -24.45 -15.21 -0.27
CA VAL A 31 -24.27 -14.08 0.65
C VAL A 31 -22.86 -14.08 1.23
N PHE A 32 -22.39 -15.24 1.69
CA PHE A 32 -21.02 -15.41 2.17
C PHE A 32 -19.98 -15.02 1.10
N VAL A 33 -20.16 -15.45 -0.15
CA VAL A 33 -19.23 -15.11 -1.26
C VAL A 33 -19.29 -13.62 -1.61
N CYS A 34 -20.47 -13.03 -1.71
CA CYS A 34 -20.65 -11.59 -1.98
C CYS A 34 -19.99 -10.74 -0.89
N ALA A 35 -20.22 -11.07 0.39
CA ALA A 35 -19.59 -10.39 1.52
C ALA A 35 -18.06 -10.55 1.52
N ALA A 36 -17.55 -11.74 1.17
CA ALA A 36 -16.11 -11.95 1.01
C ALA A 36 -15.52 -11.07 -0.10
N CYS A 37 -16.15 -11.02 -1.27
CA CYS A 37 -15.73 -10.17 -2.39
C CYS A 37 -15.81 -8.68 -2.05
N GLY A 38 -16.89 -8.25 -1.39
CA GLY A 38 -17.07 -6.87 -0.93
C GLY A 38 -15.93 -6.41 -0.02
N LEU A 39 -15.54 -7.23 0.96
CA LEU A 39 -14.42 -6.89 1.83
C LEU A 39 -13.07 -6.95 1.12
N VAL A 40 -12.89 -7.87 0.16
CA VAL A 40 -11.68 -7.90 -0.67
C VAL A 40 -11.52 -6.58 -1.44
N TYR A 41 -12.58 -6.06 -2.07
CA TYR A 41 -12.51 -4.77 -2.77
C TYR A 41 -12.19 -3.61 -1.84
N GLU A 42 -12.76 -3.61 -0.64
CA GLU A 42 -12.48 -2.59 0.37
C GLU A 42 -10.99 -2.59 0.76
N LEU A 43 -10.46 -3.75 1.14
CA LEU A 43 -9.05 -3.89 1.53
C LEU A 43 -8.10 -3.62 0.37
N GLU A 44 -8.48 -4.00 -0.84
CA GLU A 44 -7.72 -3.72 -2.05
C GLU A 44 -7.58 -2.22 -2.31
N LEU A 45 -8.68 -1.46 -2.23
CA LEU A 45 -8.63 -0.01 -2.36
C LEU A 45 -7.77 0.64 -1.26
N VAL A 46 -7.88 0.16 -0.01
CA VAL A 46 -7.05 0.64 1.10
C VAL A 46 -5.56 0.37 0.85
N ALA A 47 -5.23 -0.82 0.35
CA ALA A 47 -3.86 -1.19 0.00
C ALA A 47 -3.31 -0.34 -1.14
N LEU A 48 -4.06 -0.18 -2.25
CA LEU A 48 -3.66 0.67 -3.38
C LEU A 48 -3.51 2.13 -2.99
N ALA A 49 -4.40 2.65 -2.16
CA ALA A 49 -4.33 4.03 -1.72
C ALA A 49 -3.05 4.28 -0.91
N SER A 50 -2.70 3.34 -0.03
CA SER A 50 -1.47 3.40 0.76
C SER A 50 -0.22 3.33 -0.13
N TYR A 51 -0.22 2.48 -1.15
CA TYR A 51 0.90 2.28 -2.07
C TYR A 51 1.09 3.46 -3.04
N LEU A 52 0.01 3.91 -3.70
CA LEU A 52 0.08 4.90 -4.77
C LEU A 52 0.11 6.35 -4.27
N ILE A 53 -0.64 6.66 -3.21
CA ILE A 53 -0.81 8.04 -2.70
C ILE A 53 0.09 8.30 -1.49
N GLY A 54 0.41 7.25 -0.72
CA GLY A 54 1.09 7.39 0.58
C GLY A 54 0.10 7.72 1.72
N ASP A 55 0.62 7.83 2.95
CA ASP A 55 -0.16 8.04 4.18
C ASP A 55 -1.28 7.01 4.42
N SER A 56 -0.88 5.80 4.80
CA SER A 56 -1.77 4.65 4.95
C SER A 56 -2.96 4.90 5.88
N VAL A 57 -2.78 5.67 6.95
CA VAL A 57 -3.85 5.91 7.94
C VAL A 57 -4.91 6.85 7.37
N THR A 58 -4.49 7.97 6.77
CA THR A 58 -5.44 8.93 6.18
C THR A 58 -6.17 8.30 5.01
N GLN A 59 -5.47 7.58 4.14
CA GLN A 59 -6.10 6.94 2.99
C GLN A 59 -7.07 5.83 3.38
N ALA A 60 -6.70 4.98 4.34
CA ALA A 60 -7.61 3.99 4.89
C ALA A 60 -8.86 4.68 5.47
N SER A 61 -8.69 5.74 6.26
CA SER A 61 -9.79 6.47 6.87
C SER A 61 -10.75 7.07 5.83
N VAL A 62 -10.20 7.61 4.72
CA VAL A 62 -11.01 8.14 3.61
C VAL A 62 -11.79 7.03 2.93
N VAL A 63 -11.14 5.91 2.55
CA VAL A 63 -11.82 4.79 1.87
C VAL A 63 -12.92 4.22 2.75
N LEU A 64 -12.62 3.93 4.02
CA LEU A 64 -13.59 3.39 4.98
C LEU A 64 -14.78 4.34 5.19
N SER A 65 -14.52 5.62 5.45
CA SER A 65 -15.59 6.59 5.72
C SER A 65 -16.48 6.83 4.50
N VAL A 66 -15.87 6.94 3.31
CA VAL A 66 -16.62 7.11 2.06
C VAL A 66 -17.42 5.85 1.74
N MET A 67 -16.85 4.65 1.90
CA MET A 67 -17.57 3.39 1.68
C MET A 67 -18.74 3.24 2.65
N VAL A 68 -18.56 3.48 3.95
CA VAL A 68 -19.65 3.37 4.93
C VAL A 68 -20.78 4.35 4.64
N PHE A 69 -20.46 5.59 4.31
CA PHE A 69 -21.46 6.57 3.88
C PHE A 69 -22.18 6.11 2.59
N ALA A 70 -21.42 5.65 1.60
CA ALA A 70 -21.92 5.14 0.34
C ALA A 70 -22.82 3.91 0.51
N MET A 71 -22.49 3.00 1.43
CA MET A 71 -23.32 1.86 1.78
C MET A 71 -24.69 2.30 2.30
N GLY A 72 -24.72 3.33 3.15
CA GLY A 72 -25.97 3.97 3.58
C GLY A 72 -26.81 4.47 2.39
N VAL A 73 -26.19 5.18 1.44
CA VAL A 73 -26.85 5.65 0.21
C VAL A 73 -27.35 4.49 -0.66
N GLY A 74 -26.53 3.46 -0.84
CA GLY A 74 -26.86 2.24 -1.58
C GLY A 74 -28.11 1.55 -1.04
N SER A 75 -28.19 1.41 0.29
CA SER A 75 -29.33 0.78 0.96
C SER A 75 -30.65 1.53 0.74
N LEU A 76 -30.59 2.86 0.63
CA LEU A 76 -31.73 3.71 0.32
C LEU A 76 -32.14 3.61 -1.16
N LEU A 77 -31.16 3.62 -2.07
CA LEU A 77 -31.40 3.48 -3.51
C LEU A 77 -32.00 2.11 -3.85
N ALA A 78 -31.59 1.06 -3.14
CA ALA A 78 -32.11 -0.29 -3.30
C ALA A 78 -33.63 -0.39 -3.13
N LYS A 79 -34.27 0.53 -2.37
CA LYS A 79 -35.73 0.57 -2.21
C LYS A 79 -36.47 0.60 -3.55
N ARG A 80 -35.93 1.32 -4.55
CA ARG A 80 -36.52 1.42 -5.90
C ARG A 80 -36.41 0.12 -6.68
N LEU A 81 -35.39 -0.68 -6.40
CA LEU A 81 -35.08 -1.94 -7.09
C LEU A 81 -35.83 -3.14 -6.48
N ARG A 82 -36.39 -3.03 -5.27
CA ARG A 82 -37.12 -4.11 -4.57
C ARG A 82 -38.29 -4.67 -5.37
N CYS A 83 -38.95 -3.87 -6.21
CA CYS A 83 -40.04 -4.35 -7.07
C CYS A 83 -39.56 -5.46 -8.01
N ARG A 84 -38.31 -5.39 -8.48
CA ARG A 84 -37.64 -6.37 -9.33
C ARG A 84 -36.37 -6.89 -8.66
N ALA A 85 -36.48 -7.33 -7.40
CA ALA A 85 -35.34 -7.69 -6.56
C ALA A 85 -34.33 -8.62 -7.23
N ALA A 86 -34.78 -9.67 -7.95
CA ALA A 86 -33.89 -10.61 -8.64
C ALA A 86 -33.07 -9.94 -9.76
N VAL A 87 -33.71 -9.10 -10.58
CA VAL A 87 -33.02 -8.37 -11.66
C VAL A 87 -32.11 -7.29 -11.08
N GLY A 88 -32.58 -6.57 -10.06
CA GLY A 88 -31.79 -5.57 -9.36
C GLY A 88 -30.53 -6.17 -8.75
N PHE A 89 -30.66 -7.28 -8.03
CA PHE A 89 -29.53 -7.98 -7.43
C PHE A 89 -28.52 -8.43 -8.48
N GLY A 90 -28.96 -9.12 -9.54
CA GLY A 90 -28.04 -9.59 -10.58
C GLY A 90 -27.30 -8.45 -11.32
N LEU A 91 -27.94 -7.29 -11.49
CA LEU A 91 -27.27 -6.11 -12.06
C LEU A 91 -26.32 -5.43 -11.07
N VAL A 92 -26.66 -5.40 -9.77
CA VAL A 92 -25.78 -4.89 -8.71
C VAL A 92 -24.53 -5.76 -8.60
N GLU A 93 -24.69 -7.08 -8.55
CA GLU A 93 -23.56 -8.03 -8.47
C GLU A 93 -22.66 -7.96 -9.70
N GLY A 94 -23.24 -7.88 -10.91
CA GLY A 94 -22.47 -7.70 -12.14
C GLY A 94 -21.76 -6.35 -12.20
N GLY A 95 -22.41 -5.29 -11.72
CA GLY A 95 -21.82 -3.95 -11.61
C GLY A 95 -20.68 -3.92 -10.58
N LEU A 96 -20.87 -4.56 -9.44
CA LEU A 96 -19.87 -4.64 -8.37
C LEU A 96 -18.67 -5.47 -8.83
N ALA A 97 -18.91 -6.60 -9.49
CA ALA A 97 -17.86 -7.41 -10.10
C ALA A 97 -17.01 -6.63 -11.10
N LEU A 98 -17.65 -5.84 -11.96
CA LEU A 98 -16.97 -5.04 -12.98
C LEU A 98 -16.21 -3.86 -12.36
N ILE A 99 -16.87 -3.07 -11.51
CA ILE A 99 -16.29 -1.87 -10.91
C ILE A 99 -15.22 -2.25 -9.90
N GLY A 100 -15.49 -3.22 -9.02
CA GLY A 100 -14.53 -3.78 -8.07
C GLY A 100 -13.35 -4.43 -8.78
N GLY A 101 -13.60 -5.36 -9.69
CA GLY A 101 -12.54 -6.08 -10.39
C GLY A 101 -11.65 -5.21 -11.28
N CYS A 102 -12.19 -4.15 -11.90
CA CYS A 102 -11.39 -3.23 -12.71
C CYS A 102 -10.79 -2.07 -11.92
N SER A 103 -11.18 -1.87 -10.65
CA SER A 103 -10.77 -0.70 -9.86
C SER A 103 -9.25 -0.57 -9.77
N ALA A 104 -8.56 -1.69 -9.52
CA ALA A 104 -7.11 -1.70 -9.35
C ALA A 104 -6.34 -1.28 -10.60
N LEU A 105 -6.73 -1.84 -11.75
CA LEU A 105 -6.16 -1.46 -13.05
C LEU A 105 -6.36 0.03 -13.33
N VAL A 106 -7.55 0.56 -13.09
CA VAL A 106 -7.87 1.97 -13.37
C VAL A 106 -7.14 2.90 -12.40
N LEU A 107 -7.01 2.54 -11.12
CA LEU A 107 -6.22 3.32 -10.16
C LEU A 107 -4.74 3.34 -10.53
N TYR A 108 -4.18 2.18 -10.87
CA TYR A 108 -2.79 2.08 -11.31
C TYR A 108 -2.54 2.87 -12.60
N ALA A 109 -3.51 2.83 -13.53
CA ALA A 109 -3.46 3.63 -14.75
C ALA A 109 -3.51 5.14 -14.46
N ALA A 110 -4.41 5.57 -13.58
CA ALA A 110 -4.49 6.98 -13.19
C ALA A 110 -3.16 7.47 -12.59
N PHE A 111 -2.53 6.65 -11.74
CA PHE A 111 -1.19 6.93 -11.23
C PHE A 111 -0.14 7.01 -12.35
N ALA A 112 -0.06 5.99 -13.20
CA ALA A 112 0.98 5.86 -14.22
C ALA A 112 0.93 6.97 -15.30
N TRP A 113 -0.27 7.37 -15.75
CA TRP A 113 -0.44 8.32 -16.86
C TRP A 113 -0.81 9.74 -16.42
N LEU A 114 -1.58 9.90 -15.34
CA LEU A 114 -2.06 11.22 -14.89
C LEU A 114 -1.25 11.78 -13.73
N GLY A 115 -0.49 10.93 -13.01
CA GLY A 115 0.28 11.25 -11.82
C GLY A 115 -0.57 11.51 -10.57
N GLU A 116 -1.90 11.32 -10.65
CA GLU A 116 -2.86 11.62 -9.59
C GLU A 116 -3.95 10.54 -9.52
N ALA A 117 -3.97 9.77 -8.42
CA ALA A 117 -4.93 8.67 -8.23
C ALA A 117 -6.03 8.98 -7.20
N ARG A 118 -5.91 10.07 -6.42
CA ARG A 118 -6.79 10.35 -5.28
C ARG A 118 -8.26 10.50 -5.64
N TYR A 119 -8.57 11.24 -6.70
CA TYR A 119 -9.96 11.44 -7.13
C TYR A 119 -10.59 10.14 -7.67
N VAL A 120 -9.79 9.34 -8.37
CA VAL A 120 -10.21 8.05 -8.91
C VAL A 120 -10.50 7.07 -7.77
N LEU A 121 -9.62 7.02 -6.75
CA LEU A 121 -9.83 6.24 -5.53
C LEU A 121 -11.16 6.59 -4.85
N VAL A 122 -11.44 7.88 -4.61
CA VAL A 122 -12.69 8.32 -3.96
C VAL A 122 -13.91 7.95 -4.80
N ALA A 123 -13.81 8.06 -6.13
CA ALA A 123 -14.90 7.69 -7.04
C ALA A 123 -15.21 6.18 -7.00
N PHE A 124 -14.17 5.32 -7.02
CA PHE A 124 -14.35 3.88 -6.89
C PHE A 124 -14.86 3.48 -5.50
N SER A 125 -14.32 4.07 -4.43
CA SER A 125 -14.79 3.87 -3.06
C SER A 125 -16.28 4.20 -2.92
N LEU A 126 -16.73 5.32 -3.48
CA LEU A 126 -18.15 5.69 -3.52
C LEU A 126 -18.98 4.69 -4.33
N ALA A 127 -18.53 4.32 -5.54
CA ALA A 127 -19.28 3.42 -6.42
C ALA A 127 -19.44 2.02 -5.83
N ILE A 128 -18.34 1.44 -5.34
CA ILE A 128 -18.32 0.12 -4.70
C ILE A 128 -19.17 0.14 -3.43
N GLY A 129 -19.01 1.14 -2.56
CA GLY A 129 -19.82 1.26 -1.35
C GLY A 129 -21.32 1.37 -1.63
N VAL A 130 -21.74 2.13 -2.66
CA VAL A 130 -23.15 2.21 -3.07
C VAL A 130 -23.68 0.84 -3.52
N LEU A 131 -22.87 0.06 -4.24
CA LEU A 131 -23.28 -1.25 -4.73
C LEU A 131 -23.37 -2.28 -3.59
N ILE A 132 -22.36 -2.37 -2.72
CA ILE A 132 -22.38 -3.22 -1.53
C ILE A 132 -23.59 -2.88 -0.65
N GLY A 133 -23.83 -1.59 -0.39
CA GLY A 133 -24.97 -1.16 0.43
C GLY A 133 -26.34 -1.54 -0.14
N ALA A 134 -26.44 -1.79 -1.45
CA ALA A 134 -27.66 -2.20 -2.09
C ALA A 134 -27.97 -3.71 -1.94
N GLU A 135 -26.99 -4.54 -1.57
CA GLU A 135 -27.09 -6.00 -1.55
C GLU A 135 -28.06 -6.51 -0.48
N ILE A 136 -27.84 -6.17 0.79
CA ILE A 136 -28.64 -6.69 1.92
C ILE A 136 -30.16 -6.43 1.72
N PRO A 137 -30.60 -5.21 1.36
CA PRO A 137 -32.03 -4.96 1.11
C PRO A 137 -32.62 -5.79 -0.04
N LEU A 138 -31.83 -6.09 -1.07
CA LEU A 138 -32.25 -6.88 -2.22
C LEU A 138 -32.31 -8.37 -1.89
N LEU A 139 -31.29 -8.90 -1.22
CA LEU A 139 -31.23 -10.26 -0.70
C LEU A 139 -32.38 -10.55 0.27
N MET A 140 -32.63 -9.63 1.21
CA MET A 140 -33.76 -9.75 2.13
C MET A 140 -35.10 -9.80 1.38
N SER A 141 -35.26 -8.98 0.35
CA SER A 141 -36.46 -9.00 -0.49
C SER A 141 -36.61 -10.33 -1.26
N LEU A 142 -35.50 -10.95 -1.66
CA LEU A 142 -35.50 -12.26 -2.33
C LEU A 142 -35.88 -13.39 -1.37
N ILE A 143 -35.32 -13.40 -0.17
CA ILE A 143 -35.60 -14.42 0.84
C ILE A 143 -37.05 -14.34 1.31
N GLN A 144 -37.56 -13.14 1.60
CA GLN A 144 -38.97 -12.94 2.00
C GLN A 144 -39.95 -13.42 0.92
N ARG A 145 -39.62 -13.23 -0.36
CA ARG A 145 -40.42 -13.75 -1.48
C ARG A 145 -40.37 -15.28 -1.57
N ALA A 146 -39.19 -15.86 -1.38
CA ALA A 146 -39.02 -17.31 -1.35
C ALA A 146 -39.75 -17.95 -0.16
N GLU A 147 -39.79 -17.28 1.00
CA GLU A 147 -40.54 -17.69 2.19
C GLU A 147 -42.05 -17.55 1.99
N SER A 148 -42.52 -16.42 1.48
CA SER A 148 -43.95 -16.20 1.18
C SER A 148 -44.50 -17.23 0.19
N ALA A 149 -43.69 -17.68 -0.78
CA ALA A 149 -44.07 -18.73 -1.72
C ALA A 149 -44.21 -20.13 -1.06
N ARG A 150 -43.47 -20.40 0.03
CA ARG A 150 -43.63 -21.65 0.82
C ARG A 150 -44.95 -21.69 1.54
N THR A 151 -45.32 -20.61 2.22
CA THR A 151 -46.51 -20.55 3.08
C THR A 151 -47.79 -20.76 2.28
N TYR A 152 -47.85 -20.24 1.04
CA TYR A 152 -48.99 -20.46 0.14
C TYR A 152 -48.99 -21.85 -0.54
N GLY A 153 -47.83 -22.41 -0.86
CA GLY A 153 -47.74 -23.75 -1.47
C GLY A 153 -48.07 -24.91 -0.53
N ALA A 154 -47.87 -24.74 0.79
CA ALA A 154 -48.26 -25.72 1.80
C ALA A 154 -49.79 -25.78 2.02
N GLY A 155 -50.51 -24.69 1.73
CA GLY A 155 -51.96 -24.59 1.93
C GLY A 155 -52.83 -25.37 0.93
N GLU A 156 -52.31 -25.74 -0.24
CA GLU A 156 -53.06 -26.53 -1.25
C GLU A 156 -52.90 -28.05 -1.09
N SER A 157 -51.99 -28.52 -0.24
CA SER A 157 -51.69 -29.97 -0.10
C SER A 157 -52.30 -30.63 1.14
N GLY A 158 -53.05 -29.88 1.96
CA GLY A 158 -53.54 -30.34 3.26
C GLY A 158 -55.05 -30.20 3.43
N VAL A 159 -55.84 -31.00 2.71
CA VAL A 159 -57.23 -31.28 3.10
C VAL A 159 -57.32 -32.77 3.45
N ARG A 160 -57.75 -33.04 4.70
CA ARG A 160 -57.88 -34.33 5.43
C ARG A 160 -56.60 -34.62 6.23
N GLU A 161 -56.56 -34.52 7.56
CA GLU A 161 -57.42 -35.15 8.57
C GLU A 161 -57.29 -34.43 9.92
N SER A 162 -58.40 -34.31 10.64
CA SER A 162 -58.47 -33.79 12.00
C SER A 162 -57.98 -34.82 13.00
N GLY A 163 -57.14 -34.43 13.96
CA GLY A 163 -56.77 -35.29 15.08
C GLY A 163 -55.66 -34.71 15.95
N VAL A 164 -56.07 -33.99 17.00
CA VAL A 164 -55.36 -33.68 18.26
C VAL A 164 -53.92 -34.19 18.37
N ARG A 165 -52.96 -33.25 18.34
CA ARG A 165 -51.74 -33.22 19.17
C ARG A 165 -51.22 -31.78 19.22
N GLU A 166 -51.60 -31.09 20.29
CA GLU A 166 -50.97 -29.84 20.74
C GLU A 166 -49.60 -30.18 21.34
N SER A 167 -48.54 -30.07 20.53
CA SER A 167 -47.14 -29.79 20.92
C SER A 167 -46.24 -30.07 19.73
N GLU A 168 -46.23 -29.16 18.76
CA GLU A 168 -45.15 -28.94 17.77
C GLU A 168 -45.50 -27.75 16.85
N ALA A 169 -46.20 -26.75 17.39
CA ALA A 169 -46.65 -25.57 16.66
C ALA A 169 -45.89 -24.33 17.14
N ASP A 170 -44.56 -24.33 17.00
CA ASP A 170 -43.74 -23.12 17.20
C ASP A 170 -42.54 -23.02 16.24
N GLU A 171 -42.59 -23.69 15.07
CA GLU A 171 -41.69 -23.40 13.94
C GLU A 171 -42.41 -22.49 12.92
N LYS A 172 -43.02 -21.42 13.45
CA LYS A 172 -43.74 -20.42 12.66
C LYS A 172 -42.70 -19.38 12.21
N ASP A 173 -42.37 -19.38 10.91
CA ASP A 173 -41.52 -18.39 10.20
C ASP A 173 -40.95 -17.30 11.11
N ASP A 174 -39.73 -17.48 11.63
CA ASP A 174 -39.03 -16.46 12.41
C ASP A 174 -38.27 -15.53 11.45
N PRO A 175 -38.85 -14.38 11.03
CA PRO A 175 -38.16 -13.43 10.17
C PRO A 175 -36.92 -12.85 10.86
N ALA A 176 -36.86 -12.85 12.20
CA ALA A 176 -35.67 -12.39 12.91
C ALA A 176 -34.53 -13.40 12.79
N GLY A 177 -34.82 -14.70 12.90
CA GLY A 177 -33.86 -15.78 12.65
C GLY A 177 -33.28 -15.77 11.23
N THR A 178 -34.12 -15.61 10.20
CA THR A 178 -33.65 -15.51 8.80
C THR A 178 -32.76 -14.28 8.58
N VAL A 179 -33.07 -13.14 9.22
CA VAL A 179 -32.23 -11.94 9.19
C VAL A 179 -30.91 -12.17 9.92
N ALA A 180 -30.95 -12.83 11.07
CA ALA A 180 -29.75 -13.17 11.84
C ALA A 180 -28.81 -14.10 11.07
N ASP A 181 -29.34 -15.12 10.39
CA ASP A 181 -28.57 -16.02 9.52
C ASP A 181 -27.90 -15.27 8.36
N LEU A 182 -28.59 -14.28 7.78
CA LEU A 182 -28.04 -13.45 6.70
C LEU A 182 -26.87 -12.60 7.20
N PHE A 183 -27.03 -11.93 8.34
CA PHE A 183 -25.95 -11.16 8.95
C PHE A 183 -24.79 -12.06 9.41
N ALA A 184 -25.06 -13.26 9.90
CA ALA A 184 -24.02 -14.21 10.27
C ALA A 184 -23.21 -14.64 9.04
N ALA A 185 -23.88 -14.98 7.94
CA ALA A 185 -23.20 -15.33 6.69
C ALA A 185 -22.39 -14.16 6.13
N ASP A 186 -22.91 -12.93 6.23
CA ASP A 186 -22.24 -11.70 5.82
C ASP A 186 -20.96 -11.46 6.65
N TYR A 187 -21.05 -11.51 7.98
CA TYR A 187 -19.87 -11.32 8.86
C TYR A 187 -18.81 -12.41 8.67
N VAL A 188 -19.23 -13.66 8.51
CA VAL A 188 -18.30 -14.78 8.30
C VAL A 188 -17.66 -14.68 6.91
N GLY A 189 -18.43 -14.29 5.88
CA GLY A 189 -17.94 -14.02 4.54
C GLY A 189 -16.92 -12.90 4.52
N ALA A 190 -17.25 -11.76 5.14
CA ALA A 190 -16.34 -10.64 5.31
C ALA A 190 -15.04 -11.09 6.00
N LEU A 191 -15.11 -11.77 7.14
CA LEU A 191 -13.90 -12.29 7.81
C LEU A 191 -13.02 -13.14 6.88
N VAL A 192 -13.62 -14.07 6.14
CA VAL A 192 -12.87 -14.94 5.21
C VAL A 192 -12.27 -14.13 4.07
N GLY A 193 -13.02 -13.19 3.46
CA GLY A 193 -12.50 -12.29 2.43
C GLY A 193 -11.33 -11.45 2.94
N GLY A 194 -11.44 -10.96 4.17
CA GLY A 194 -10.44 -10.11 4.82
C GLY A 194 -9.12 -10.84 5.10
N LEU A 195 -9.18 -12.13 5.36
CA LEU A 195 -8.00 -12.99 5.50
C LEU A 195 -7.51 -13.50 4.14
N ALA A 196 -8.42 -13.81 3.21
CA ALA A 196 -8.07 -14.30 1.88
C ALA A 196 -7.28 -13.26 1.09
N PHE A 197 -7.59 -11.96 1.22
CA PHE A 197 -6.86 -10.92 0.51
C PHE A 197 -5.34 -10.93 0.80
N PRO A 198 -4.87 -10.71 2.05
CA PRO A 198 -3.44 -10.65 2.34
C PRO A 198 -2.72 -12.01 2.32
N PHE A 199 -3.42 -13.12 2.62
CA PHE A 199 -2.76 -14.41 2.79
C PHE A 199 -2.90 -15.36 1.59
N LEU A 200 -3.88 -15.14 0.71
CA LEU A 200 -4.14 -16.01 -0.45
C LEU A 200 -4.05 -15.25 -1.77
N LEU A 201 -4.84 -14.19 -1.95
CA LEU A 201 -4.92 -13.46 -3.21
C LEU A 201 -3.61 -12.72 -3.51
N LEU A 202 -3.11 -11.92 -2.56
CA LEU A 202 -1.87 -11.16 -2.77
C LEU A 202 -0.65 -12.05 -3.05
N PRO A 203 -0.35 -13.11 -2.25
CA PRO A 203 0.87 -13.88 -2.47
C PRO A 203 0.83 -14.79 -3.71
N TRP A 204 -0.36 -15.23 -4.16
CA TRP A 204 -0.48 -16.18 -5.28
C TRP A 204 -0.82 -15.52 -6.61
N LEU A 205 -1.70 -14.52 -6.59
CA LEU A 205 -2.21 -13.88 -7.80
C LEU A 205 -1.64 -12.47 -7.99
N GLY A 206 -1.09 -11.87 -6.93
CA GLY A 206 -0.78 -10.45 -6.92
C GLY A 206 -2.05 -9.60 -6.84
N GLN A 207 -1.87 -8.28 -6.76
CA GLN A 207 -2.96 -7.35 -6.48
C GLN A 207 -3.93 -7.21 -7.65
N LEU A 208 -3.43 -6.91 -8.86
CA LEU A 208 -4.27 -6.67 -10.05
C LEU A 208 -5.09 -7.91 -10.45
N THR A 209 -4.44 -9.07 -10.54
CA THR A 209 -5.11 -10.33 -10.88
C THR A 209 -6.06 -10.77 -9.77
N GLY A 210 -5.69 -10.54 -8.50
CA GLY A 210 -6.56 -10.79 -7.34
C GLY A 210 -7.89 -10.05 -7.43
N ALA A 211 -7.86 -8.76 -7.82
CA ALA A 211 -9.05 -7.93 -8.07
C ALA A 211 -9.99 -8.57 -9.11
N LEU A 212 -9.41 -8.92 -10.26
CA LEU A 212 -10.13 -9.41 -11.43
C LEU A 212 -10.76 -10.77 -11.16
N VAL A 213 -10.02 -11.67 -10.51
CA VAL A 213 -10.52 -12.99 -10.11
C VAL A 213 -11.64 -12.84 -9.08
N THR A 214 -11.50 -11.94 -8.11
CA THR A 214 -12.57 -11.62 -7.15
C THR A 214 -13.82 -11.11 -7.88
N GLY A 215 -13.65 -10.22 -8.86
CA GLY A 215 -14.67 -9.81 -9.84
C GLY A 215 -15.39 -10.99 -10.48
N ALA A 216 -14.63 -11.92 -11.05
CA ALA A 216 -15.20 -13.07 -11.74
C ALA A 216 -15.98 -13.99 -10.78
N VAL A 217 -15.46 -14.24 -9.58
CA VAL A 217 -16.13 -15.02 -8.53
C VAL A 217 -17.43 -14.35 -8.12
N ASN A 218 -17.43 -13.03 -7.91
CA ASN A 218 -18.63 -12.27 -7.55
C ASN A 218 -19.72 -12.34 -8.64
N ALA A 219 -19.33 -12.11 -9.90
CA ALA A 219 -20.25 -12.21 -11.04
C ALA A 219 -20.85 -13.62 -11.18
N VAL A 220 -20.03 -14.67 -11.01
CA VAL A 220 -20.50 -16.07 -11.06
C VAL A 220 -21.46 -16.36 -9.91
N ALA A 221 -21.16 -15.94 -8.68
CA ALA A 221 -22.02 -16.18 -7.52
C ALA A 221 -23.38 -15.48 -7.64
N GLY A 222 -23.37 -14.17 -7.93
CA GLY A 222 -24.59 -13.39 -8.13
C GLY A 222 -25.41 -13.86 -9.34
N GLY A 223 -24.74 -14.14 -10.45
CA GLY A 223 -25.35 -14.68 -11.66
C GLY A 223 -25.99 -16.05 -11.44
N ALA A 224 -25.29 -16.96 -10.74
CA ALA A 224 -25.81 -18.27 -10.38
C ALA A 224 -27.06 -18.14 -9.51
N LEU A 225 -27.05 -17.29 -8.48
CA LEU A 225 -28.22 -17.09 -7.62
C LEU A 225 -29.45 -16.68 -8.43
N VAL A 226 -29.30 -15.67 -9.29
CA VAL A 226 -30.45 -15.12 -10.03
C VAL A 226 -30.89 -16.03 -11.17
N LEU A 227 -29.96 -16.54 -11.97
CA LEU A 227 -30.26 -17.30 -13.18
C LEU A 227 -30.60 -18.77 -12.91
N TRP A 228 -30.16 -19.34 -11.80
CA TRP A 228 -30.46 -20.72 -11.41
C TRP A 228 -31.57 -20.78 -10.36
N LEU A 229 -31.40 -20.11 -9.22
CA LEU A 229 -32.32 -20.24 -8.09
C LEU A 229 -33.64 -19.48 -8.32
N PHE A 230 -33.55 -18.25 -8.82
CA PHE A 230 -34.71 -17.37 -9.08
C PHE A 230 -35.16 -17.35 -10.55
N ARG A 231 -34.80 -18.38 -11.33
CA ARG A 231 -35.05 -18.45 -12.78
C ARG A 231 -36.52 -18.26 -13.19
N TYR A 232 -37.46 -18.62 -12.30
CA TYR A 232 -38.90 -18.54 -12.54
C TYR A 232 -39.52 -17.18 -12.20
N ASP A 233 -38.78 -16.31 -11.49
CA ASP A 233 -39.19 -14.93 -11.21
C ASP A 233 -38.79 -13.95 -12.33
N LEU A 234 -38.08 -14.44 -13.36
CA LEU A 234 -37.55 -13.65 -14.45
C LEU A 234 -38.45 -13.73 -15.69
N THR A 235 -38.73 -12.58 -16.30
CA THR A 235 -39.26 -12.55 -17.67
C THR A 235 -38.19 -13.02 -18.66
N ALA A 236 -38.59 -13.54 -19.83
CA ALA A 236 -37.64 -13.96 -20.87
C ALA A 236 -36.67 -12.83 -21.27
N ARG A 237 -37.16 -11.59 -21.35
CA ARG A 237 -36.33 -10.40 -21.64
C ARG A 237 -35.33 -10.13 -20.52
N SER A 238 -35.76 -10.18 -19.25
CA SER A 238 -34.88 -9.99 -18.10
C SER A 238 -33.82 -11.07 -17.99
N ARG A 239 -34.16 -12.31 -18.33
CA ARG A 239 -33.21 -13.43 -18.34
C ARG A 239 -32.13 -13.23 -19.41
N VAL A 240 -32.51 -12.86 -20.62
CA VAL A 240 -31.55 -12.56 -21.71
C VAL A 240 -30.66 -11.38 -21.32
N LEU A 241 -31.24 -10.32 -20.75
CA LEU A 241 -30.47 -9.17 -20.26
C LEU A 241 -29.41 -9.59 -19.23
N LEU A 242 -29.79 -10.36 -18.20
CA LEU A 242 -28.89 -10.78 -17.14
C LEU A 242 -27.81 -11.74 -17.63
N ILE A 243 -28.15 -12.66 -18.53
CA ILE A 243 -27.15 -13.55 -19.17
C ILE A 243 -26.17 -12.70 -19.99
N GLY A 244 -26.68 -11.79 -20.83
CA GLY A 244 -25.83 -10.91 -21.64
C GLY A 244 -24.93 -10.02 -20.80
N ALA A 245 -25.48 -9.40 -19.74
CA ALA A 245 -24.71 -8.58 -18.81
C ALA A 245 -23.63 -9.39 -18.09
N ASN A 246 -23.97 -10.56 -17.54
CA ASN A 246 -23.02 -11.41 -16.82
C ASN A 246 -21.91 -11.93 -17.73
N LEU A 247 -22.25 -12.39 -18.94
CA LEU A 247 -21.25 -12.82 -19.93
C LEU A 247 -20.35 -11.67 -20.37
N THR A 248 -20.91 -10.46 -20.51
CA THR A 248 -20.11 -9.27 -20.85
C THR A 248 -19.14 -8.93 -19.73
N VAL A 249 -19.58 -8.94 -18.47
CA VAL A 249 -18.71 -8.71 -17.31
C VAL A 249 -17.60 -9.75 -17.25
N LEU A 250 -17.93 -11.04 -17.35
CA LEU A 250 -16.92 -12.11 -17.35
C LEU A 250 -15.96 -12.02 -18.54
N ALA A 251 -16.44 -11.63 -19.72
CA ALA A 251 -15.57 -11.42 -20.89
C ALA A 251 -14.63 -10.23 -20.68
N VAL A 252 -15.10 -9.12 -20.12
CA VAL A 252 -14.26 -7.95 -19.81
C VAL A 252 -13.21 -8.32 -18.76
N LEU A 253 -13.61 -8.93 -17.64
CA LEU A 253 -12.69 -9.33 -16.58
C LEU A 253 -11.69 -10.40 -17.05
N GLY A 254 -12.13 -11.38 -17.84
CA GLY A 254 -11.26 -12.40 -18.42
C GLY A 254 -10.27 -11.82 -19.42
N THR A 255 -10.71 -10.90 -20.28
CA THR A 255 -9.82 -10.19 -21.22
C THR A 255 -8.82 -9.34 -20.45
N ALA A 256 -9.27 -8.60 -19.44
CA ALA A 256 -8.39 -7.81 -18.58
C ALA A 256 -7.35 -8.71 -17.90
N THR A 257 -7.74 -9.88 -17.39
CA THR A 257 -6.84 -10.87 -16.75
C THR A 257 -5.76 -11.35 -17.71
N VAL A 258 -6.11 -11.66 -18.96
CA VAL A 258 -5.14 -12.08 -19.98
C VAL A 258 -4.19 -10.94 -20.36
N LEU A 259 -4.65 -9.70 -20.31
CA LEU A 259 -3.87 -8.50 -20.66
C LEU A 259 -3.19 -7.84 -19.45
N VAL A 260 -3.24 -8.42 -18.25
CA VAL A 260 -2.62 -7.83 -17.05
C VAL A 260 -1.12 -7.63 -17.25
N ASP A 261 -0.42 -8.64 -17.77
CA ASP A 261 1.04 -8.58 -17.95
C ASP A 261 1.45 -7.49 -18.97
N ASP A 262 0.69 -7.37 -20.06
CA ASP A 262 0.88 -6.33 -21.08
C ASP A 262 0.58 -4.94 -20.50
N PHE A 263 -0.47 -4.82 -19.69
CA PHE A 263 -0.84 -3.60 -18.99
C PHE A 263 0.25 -3.18 -17.99
N GLU A 264 0.75 -4.10 -17.16
CA GLU A 264 1.86 -3.85 -16.25
C GLU A 264 3.08 -3.38 -17.01
N GLY A 265 3.44 -4.04 -18.12
CA GLY A 265 4.55 -3.63 -18.97
C GLY A 265 4.36 -2.23 -19.57
N ALA A 266 3.14 -1.86 -19.97
CA ALA A 266 2.83 -0.54 -20.49
C ALA A 266 2.86 0.55 -19.39
N ALA A 267 2.28 0.26 -18.23
CA ALA A 267 2.25 1.18 -17.11
C ALA A 267 3.65 1.39 -16.52
N ARG A 268 4.47 0.33 -16.43
CA ARG A 268 5.90 0.43 -16.07
C ARG A 268 6.66 1.34 -17.04
N ARG A 269 6.47 1.19 -18.35
CA ARG A 269 7.10 2.11 -19.33
C ARG A 269 6.64 3.56 -19.17
N ALA A 270 5.37 3.78 -18.84
CA ALA A 270 4.86 5.12 -18.57
C ALA A 270 5.51 5.77 -17.33
N VAL A 271 5.72 4.98 -16.27
CA VAL A 271 6.33 5.44 -15.01
C VAL A 271 7.85 5.59 -15.13
N TYR A 272 8.54 4.57 -15.66
CA TYR A 272 10.01 4.43 -15.62
C TYR A 272 10.73 4.79 -16.93
N GLY A 273 9.99 4.96 -18.05
CA GLY A 273 10.55 5.20 -19.39
C GLY A 273 10.90 3.92 -20.16
N ASP A 274 11.39 4.08 -21.40
CA ASP A 274 11.62 2.96 -22.35
C ASP A 274 12.89 2.13 -22.07
N SER A 275 13.73 2.55 -21.12
CA SER A 275 15.05 1.95 -20.85
C SER A 275 15.08 1.11 -19.56
N VAL A 276 13.97 0.46 -19.22
CA VAL A 276 13.93 -0.54 -18.14
C VAL A 276 14.78 -1.75 -18.53
N ARG A 277 15.88 -1.99 -17.79
CA ARG A 277 16.78 -3.13 -18.05
C ARG A 277 16.47 -4.33 -17.17
N VAL A 278 16.18 -4.07 -15.90
CA VAL A 278 15.88 -5.09 -14.90
C VAL A 278 14.72 -4.58 -14.06
N ALA A 279 13.67 -5.38 -13.91
CA ALA A 279 12.62 -5.14 -12.94
C ALA A 279 12.49 -6.42 -12.11
N VAL A 280 12.79 -6.33 -10.83
CA VAL A 280 12.68 -7.44 -9.88
C VAL A 280 11.64 -7.04 -8.84
N HIS A 281 10.58 -7.84 -8.72
CA HIS A 281 9.71 -7.76 -7.56
C HIS A 281 10.32 -8.65 -6.49
N THR A 282 10.63 -8.06 -5.33
CA THR A 282 10.97 -8.82 -4.13
C THR A 282 9.69 -9.07 -3.34
N ASP A 283 9.77 -9.86 -2.27
CA ASP A 283 8.61 -10.08 -1.37
C ASP A 283 8.19 -8.78 -0.64
N LEU A 284 8.96 -7.70 -0.76
CA LEU A 284 8.80 -6.46 -0.02
C LEU A 284 8.57 -5.21 -0.89
N GLN A 285 9.20 -5.13 -2.07
CA GLN A 285 9.18 -3.93 -2.92
C GLN A 285 9.53 -4.25 -4.38
N GLU A 286 9.12 -3.39 -5.30
CA GLU A 286 9.54 -3.42 -6.71
C GLU A 286 10.89 -2.69 -6.86
N VAL A 287 11.91 -3.36 -7.40
CA VAL A 287 13.22 -2.77 -7.70
C VAL A 287 13.43 -2.74 -9.21
N VAL A 288 13.53 -1.54 -9.77
CA VAL A 288 13.70 -1.32 -11.22
C VAL A 288 15.03 -0.63 -11.50
N VAL A 289 15.82 -1.20 -12.40
CA VAL A 289 17.09 -0.65 -12.88
C VAL A 289 16.91 -0.17 -14.32
N THR A 290 17.22 1.10 -14.58
CA THR A 290 17.07 1.72 -15.91
C THR A 290 18.37 2.35 -16.43
N GLY A 291 18.40 2.73 -17.72
CA GLY A 291 19.47 3.50 -18.38
C GLY A 291 20.00 2.85 -19.67
N GLU A 292 21.08 3.37 -20.25
CA GLU A 292 21.76 2.80 -21.45
C GLU A 292 22.83 1.74 -21.13
N ARG A 293 22.82 0.59 -21.83
CA ARG A 293 23.80 -0.51 -21.63
C ARG A 293 25.24 0.01 -21.68
N GLY A 294 26.00 -0.19 -20.60
CA GLY A 294 27.39 0.29 -20.46
C GLY A 294 27.54 1.64 -19.75
N GLY A 295 26.46 2.39 -19.54
CA GLY A 295 26.43 3.59 -18.68
C GLY A 295 25.99 3.29 -17.24
N PRO A 296 26.23 4.23 -16.30
CA PRO A 296 25.84 4.03 -14.90
C PRO A 296 24.31 3.94 -14.79
N PRO A 297 23.79 2.91 -14.10
CA PRO A 297 22.35 2.66 -14.06
C PRO A 297 21.64 3.56 -13.06
N ASP A 298 20.36 3.83 -13.32
CA ASP A 298 19.45 4.42 -12.34
C ASP A 298 18.70 3.31 -11.61
N LEU A 299 18.57 3.41 -10.29
CA LEU A 299 17.85 2.45 -9.44
C LEU A 299 16.58 3.12 -8.91
N PHE A 300 15.45 2.49 -9.19
CA PHE A 300 14.14 2.84 -8.66
C PHE A 300 13.68 1.76 -7.70
N VAL A 301 13.02 2.18 -6.61
CA VAL A 301 12.35 1.29 -5.67
C VAL A 301 10.93 1.80 -5.47
N ASP A 302 9.93 0.96 -5.71
CA ASP A 302 8.48 1.28 -5.68
C ASP A 302 8.14 2.58 -6.43
N GLY A 303 8.58 2.70 -7.69
CA GLY A 303 8.30 3.89 -8.49
C GLY A 303 9.24 5.07 -8.26
N ARG A 304 10.09 5.04 -7.23
CA ARG A 304 10.88 6.20 -6.78
C ARG A 304 12.35 6.01 -7.07
N LEU A 305 12.98 6.98 -7.74
CA LEU A 305 14.43 6.98 -7.95
C LEU A 305 15.15 7.01 -6.59
N ARG A 306 15.94 5.98 -6.32
CA ARG A 306 16.81 5.85 -5.15
C ARG A 306 18.25 6.20 -5.47
N VAL A 307 18.74 5.78 -6.64
CA VAL A 307 20.10 6.06 -7.11
C VAL A 307 20.04 6.61 -8.52
N GLY A 308 20.52 7.83 -8.73
CA GLY A 308 20.86 8.33 -10.06
C GLY A 308 22.31 7.95 -10.37
N GLY A 309 22.55 7.09 -11.36
CA GLY A 309 23.88 6.53 -11.61
C GLY A 309 24.95 7.60 -11.91
N GLN A 310 24.53 8.72 -12.49
CA GLN A 310 25.42 9.82 -12.89
C GLN A 310 25.82 10.74 -11.73
N ASP A 311 24.96 10.90 -10.70
CA ASP A 311 25.15 11.87 -9.62
C ASP A 311 25.11 11.27 -8.21
N GLU A 312 24.99 9.93 -8.08
CA GLU A 312 25.01 9.19 -6.81
C GLU A 312 26.17 9.60 -5.90
N HIS A 313 27.31 9.91 -6.52
CA HIS A 313 28.54 10.28 -5.81
C HIS A 313 28.36 11.52 -4.96
N ARG A 314 27.53 12.48 -5.40
CA ARG A 314 27.24 13.70 -4.61
C ARG A 314 26.49 13.36 -3.34
N TYR A 315 25.59 12.38 -3.40
CA TYR A 315 24.84 11.91 -2.24
C TYR A 315 25.75 11.14 -1.28
N HIS A 316 26.35 10.04 -1.75
CA HIS A 316 27.11 9.13 -0.89
C HIS A 316 28.40 9.77 -0.35
N GLU A 317 29.09 10.63 -1.11
CA GLU A 317 30.26 11.35 -0.59
C GLU A 317 29.84 12.28 0.56
N SER A 318 28.74 13.02 0.39
CA SER A 318 28.22 13.96 1.39
C SER A 318 27.66 13.27 2.62
N LEU A 319 27.06 12.08 2.45
CA LEU A 319 26.56 11.27 3.55
C LEU A 319 27.72 10.67 4.37
N VAL A 320 28.70 10.06 3.71
CA VAL A 320 29.71 9.23 4.40
C VAL A 320 30.90 10.04 4.93
N HIS A 321 31.57 10.85 4.10
CA HIS A 321 32.89 11.37 4.46
C HIS A 321 32.92 12.31 5.68
N PRO A 322 31.90 13.17 5.92
CA PRO A 322 31.86 13.98 7.15
C PRO A 322 31.74 13.13 8.43
N ALA A 323 31.04 12.00 8.36
CA ALA A 323 30.90 11.08 9.48
C ALA A 323 32.20 10.31 9.77
N MET A 324 32.99 10.04 8.72
CA MET A 324 34.29 9.35 8.81
C MET A 324 35.44 10.25 9.28
N ASN A 325 35.18 11.52 9.62
CA ASN A 325 36.16 12.46 10.18
C ASN A 325 36.31 12.29 11.70
N GLY A 326 36.62 11.07 12.14
CA GLY A 326 36.75 10.68 13.55
C GLY A 326 37.13 9.21 13.70
N PRO A 327 36.94 8.60 14.89
CA PRO A 327 37.01 7.16 15.07
C PRO A 327 36.10 6.47 14.05
N ARG A 328 36.56 5.35 13.47
CA ARG A 328 35.89 4.69 12.34
C ARG A 328 36.33 3.24 12.11
N GLU A 329 36.79 2.55 13.15
CA GLU A 329 37.17 1.14 13.02
C GLU A 329 35.95 0.27 12.74
N ARG A 330 34.82 0.56 13.40
CA ARG A 330 33.59 -0.20 13.28
C ARG A 330 32.45 0.68 12.80
N VAL A 331 31.90 0.35 11.63
CA VAL A 331 30.86 1.15 10.96
C VAL A 331 29.58 0.34 10.83
N LEU A 332 28.45 0.96 11.15
CA LEU A 332 27.11 0.43 10.92
C LEU A 332 26.44 1.26 9.82
N ILE A 333 25.89 0.60 8.80
CA ILE A 333 25.06 1.21 7.77
C ILE A 333 23.66 0.65 7.94
N ILE A 334 22.68 1.54 8.10
CA ILE A 334 21.26 1.20 8.21
C ILE A 334 20.59 1.61 6.90
N GLY A 335 20.04 0.64 6.17
CA GLY A 335 19.61 0.81 4.78
C GLY A 335 20.78 0.69 3.80
N GLY A 336 20.73 1.45 2.71
CA GLY A 336 21.81 1.50 1.71
C GLY A 336 22.14 0.15 1.06
N GLY A 337 21.16 -0.73 0.85
CA GLY A 337 21.34 -2.06 0.25
C GLY A 337 21.93 -2.07 -1.18
N ASP A 338 21.99 -0.93 -1.86
CA ASP A 338 22.68 -0.74 -3.14
C ASP A 338 24.23 -0.81 -3.01
N GLY A 339 24.75 -0.56 -1.80
CA GLY A 339 26.17 -0.68 -1.47
C GLY A 339 27.02 0.54 -1.82
N LEU A 340 26.45 1.68 -2.21
CA LEU A 340 27.21 2.88 -2.60
C LEU A 340 27.74 3.64 -1.39
N ALA A 341 26.96 3.75 -0.30
CA ALA A 341 27.49 4.22 0.98
C ALA A 341 28.61 3.29 1.49
N LEU A 342 28.40 1.97 1.37
CA LEU A 342 29.39 0.96 1.74
C LEU A 342 30.69 1.11 0.94
N ARG A 343 30.60 1.36 -0.37
CA ARG A 343 31.76 1.66 -1.23
C ARG A 343 32.60 2.79 -0.66
N GLU A 344 31.99 3.90 -0.26
CA GLU A 344 32.72 5.05 0.28
C GLU A 344 33.36 4.76 1.65
N VAL A 345 32.67 4.01 2.52
CA VAL A 345 33.20 3.59 3.82
C VAL A 345 34.45 2.73 3.66
N LEU A 346 34.42 1.75 2.75
CA LEU A 346 35.53 0.79 2.57
C LEU A 346 36.82 1.41 2.01
N ARG A 347 36.77 2.66 1.51
CA ARG A 347 37.96 3.41 1.04
C ARG A 347 38.89 3.83 2.16
N TYR A 348 38.43 3.79 3.42
CA TYR A 348 39.24 4.14 4.58
C TYR A 348 39.99 2.91 5.11
N ALA A 349 41.33 3.00 5.16
CA ALA A 349 42.19 1.91 5.63
C ALA A 349 41.98 1.57 7.12
N GLY A 350 41.52 2.55 7.93
CA GLY A 350 41.22 2.34 9.34
C GLY A 350 39.96 1.53 9.63
N VAL A 351 39.13 1.24 8.62
CA VAL A 351 37.90 0.46 8.79
C VAL A 351 38.23 -1.03 8.90
N ARG A 352 37.83 -1.64 10.02
CA ARG A 352 38.02 -3.06 10.34
C ARG A 352 36.78 -3.91 10.07
N SER A 353 35.60 -3.38 10.34
CA SER A 353 34.34 -4.10 10.10
C SER A 353 33.23 -3.13 9.71
N VAL A 354 32.40 -3.54 8.75
CA VAL A 354 31.18 -2.82 8.36
C VAL A 354 29.98 -3.76 8.45
N THR A 355 28.97 -3.38 9.23
CA THR A 355 27.69 -4.08 9.28
C THR A 355 26.68 -3.31 8.45
N VAL A 356 26.02 -3.97 7.49
CA VAL A 356 24.92 -3.40 6.71
C VAL A 356 23.62 -4.06 7.15
N VAL A 357 22.66 -3.27 7.62
CA VAL A 357 21.32 -3.73 8.00
C VAL A 357 20.35 -3.31 6.92
N GLU A 358 19.89 -4.27 6.12
CA GLU A 358 18.95 -4.06 5.02
C GLU A 358 17.69 -4.89 5.25
N LEU A 359 16.53 -4.30 5.00
CA LEU A 359 15.24 -4.96 5.17
C LEU A 359 15.03 -6.01 4.08
N ASP A 360 15.43 -5.70 2.84
CA ASP A 360 15.16 -6.51 1.67
C ASP A 360 16.41 -7.24 1.13
N PRO A 361 16.50 -8.58 1.31
CA PRO A 361 17.58 -9.38 0.74
C PRO A 361 17.71 -9.29 -0.79
N GLY A 362 16.63 -8.97 -1.48
CA GLY A 362 16.61 -8.81 -2.93
C GLY A 362 17.45 -7.65 -3.43
N VAL A 363 17.48 -6.52 -2.70
CA VAL A 363 18.30 -5.35 -3.04
C VAL A 363 19.78 -5.72 -2.97
N VAL A 364 20.23 -6.33 -1.87
CA VAL A 364 21.63 -6.75 -1.71
C VAL A 364 22.02 -7.82 -2.72
N ARG A 365 21.13 -8.78 -2.98
CA ARG A 365 21.37 -9.79 -4.03
C ARG A 365 21.56 -9.13 -5.37
N LEU A 366 20.70 -8.19 -5.74
CA LEU A 366 20.83 -7.45 -6.99
C LEU A 366 22.13 -6.64 -7.04
N ALA A 367 22.47 -5.93 -5.97
CA ALA A 367 23.72 -5.18 -5.84
C ALA A 367 24.99 -6.05 -5.92
N ARG A 368 24.88 -7.37 -5.63
CA ARG A 368 25.96 -8.36 -5.76
C ARG A 368 26.03 -9.00 -7.14
N THR A 369 24.88 -9.33 -7.74
CA THR A 369 24.82 -10.18 -8.94
C THR A 369 24.61 -9.41 -10.23
N ASN A 370 23.95 -8.25 -10.20
CA ASN A 370 23.80 -7.42 -11.39
C ASN A 370 25.16 -6.77 -11.73
N PRO A 371 25.74 -7.01 -12.92
CA PRO A 371 27.07 -6.53 -13.26
C PRO A 371 27.21 -5.01 -13.17
N GLU A 372 26.19 -4.25 -13.57
CA GLU A 372 26.25 -2.79 -13.59
C GLU A 372 26.17 -2.18 -12.19
N LEU A 373 25.26 -2.64 -11.34
CA LEU A 373 25.19 -2.21 -9.94
C LEU A 373 26.41 -2.65 -9.14
N ALA A 374 26.89 -3.88 -9.38
CA ALA A 374 28.10 -4.38 -8.76
C ALA A 374 29.34 -3.58 -9.22
N ALA A 375 29.39 -3.11 -10.47
CA ALA A 375 30.42 -2.21 -10.93
C ALA A 375 30.28 -0.81 -10.29
N LEU A 376 29.05 -0.29 -10.19
CA LEU A 376 28.77 1.03 -9.61
C LEU A 376 29.15 1.10 -8.12
N ASN A 377 28.83 0.06 -7.34
CA ASN A 377 29.25 -0.05 -5.94
C ASN A 377 30.69 -0.54 -5.76
N GLY A 378 31.48 -0.68 -6.85
CA GLY A 378 32.88 -1.08 -6.78
C GLY A 378 33.08 -2.50 -6.21
N HIS A 379 32.09 -3.37 -6.37
CA HIS A 379 32.04 -4.71 -5.79
C HIS A 379 32.19 -4.73 -4.26
N ALA A 380 31.70 -3.70 -3.58
CA ALA A 380 31.86 -3.51 -2.13
C ALA A 380 31.45 -4.73 -1.28
N TYR A 381 30.40 -5.45 -1.70
CA TYR A 381 29.93 -6.66 -0.99
C TYR A 381 30.86 -7.89 -1.08
N ARG A 382 31.95 -7.82 -1.85
CA ARG A 382 32.99 -8.87 -1.88
C ARG A 382 34.08 -8.65 -0.82
N ASP A 383 34.11 -7.50 -0.18
CA ASP A 383 35.11 -7.19 0.85
C ASP A 383 34.86 -8.02 2.12
N PRO A 384 35.87 -8.74 2.66
CA PRO A 384 35.71 -9.62 3.82
C PRO A 384 35.36 -8.87 5.11
N ARG A 385 35.53 -7.53 5.15
CA ARG A 385 35.16 -6.70 6.29
C ARG A 385 33.65 -6.50 6.41
N VAL A 386 32.87 -6.90 5.40
CA VAL A 386 31.44 -6.60 5.30
C VAL A 386 30.59 -7.75 5.81
N GLN A 387 29.69 -7.42 6.75
CA GLN A 387 28.66 -8.32 7.24
C GLN A 387 27.30 -7.73 6.90
N VAL A 388 26.37 -8.57 6.42
CA VAL A 388 25.02 -8.13 6.05
C VAL A 388 24.01 -8.83 6.95
N ALA A 389 23.16 -8.04 7.61
CA ALA A 389 22.05 -8.52 8.39
C ALA A 389 20.74 -8.17 7.67
N PHE A 390 19.94 -9.18 7.36
CA PHE A 390 18.62 -9.00 6.75
C PHE A 390 17.56 -8.86 7.84
N ALA A 391 17.19 -7.63 8.17
CA ALA A 391 16.26 -7.36 9.27
C ALA A 391 15.64 -5.96 9.17
N ASP A 392 14.45 -5.80 9.79
CA ASP A 392 13.91 -4.47 10.08
C ASP A 392 14.85 -3.73 11.04
N ALA A 393 15.33 -2.55 10.62
CA ALA A 393 16.33 -1.77 11.36
C ALA A 393 15.90 -1.46 12.80
N PHE A 394 14.61 -1.18 13.03
CA PHE A 394 14.08 -0.89 14.36
C PHE A 394 14.18 -2.13 15.25
N ARG A 395 13.75 -3.30 14.74
CA ARG A 395 13.85 -4.57 15.46
C ARG A 395 15.30 -4.99 15.69
N TRP A 396 16.17 -4.81 14.70
CA TRP A 396 17.57 -5.16 14.78
C TRP A 396 18.29 -4.35 15.86
N LEU A 397 18.10 -3.01 15.89
CA LEU A 397 18.68 -2.14 16.92
C LEU A 397 18.13 -2.46 18.33
N ARG A 398 16.87 -2.88 18.43
CA ARG A 398 16.26 -3.26 19.72
C ARG A 398 16.79 -4.59 20.25
N GLY A 399 17.06 -5.56 19.38
CA GLY A 399 17.55 -6.90 19.72
C GLY A 399 19.06 -7.01 19.54
N ALA A 400 19.50 -7.51 18.38
CA ALA A 400 20.89 -7.82 18.07
C ALA A 400 21.87 -6.64 18.22
N GLY A 401 21.42 -5.40 17.99
CA GLY A 401 22.22 -4.20 18.25
C GLY A 401 22.51 -3.99 19.74
N ALA A 402 21.56 -4.30 20.61
CA ALA A 402 21.75 -4.24 22.06
C ALA A 402 22.74 -5.30 22.55
N ASP A 403 22.72 -6.50 21.95
CA ASP A 403 23.67 -7.57 22.25
C ASP A 403 25.07 -7.27 21.69
N ALA A 404 25.18 -6.67 20.50
CA ALA A 404 26.46 -6.26 19.91
C ALA A 404 27.17 -5.18 20.75
N GLY A 405 26.42 -4.25 21.36
CA GLY A 405 26.96 -3.26 22.29
C GLY A 405 27.35 -3.82 23.67
N ALA A 406 26.90 -5.02 24.02
CA ALA A 406 27.21 -5.72 25.27
C ALA A 406 28.16 -6.94 25.10
N GLY A 407 28.38 -7.40 23.86
CA GLY A 407 29.17 -8.58 23.51
C GLY A 407 30.63 -8.28 23.12
N ALA A 408 31.34 -9.33 22.68
CA ALA A 408 32.75 -9.27 22.26
C ALA A 408 33.01 -8.31 21.07
N ASP A 409 31.95 -7.99 20.32
CA ASP A 409 31.86 -7.05 19.20
C ASP A 409 32.35 -5.63 19.52
N GLY A 410 31.88 -5.06 20.64
CA GLY A 410 32.02 -3.65 21.01
C GLY A 410 30.95 -2.73 20.38
N LEU A 411 31.07 -1.42 20.59
CA LEU A 411 30.18 -0.39 19.99
C LEU A 411 30.69 0.06 18.61
N TYR A 412 29.83 0.75 17.85
CA TYR A 412 30.16 1.30 16.53
C TYR A 412 30.70 2.72 16.64
N ASP A 413 31.78 3.01 15.94
CA ASP A 413 32.37 4.35 15.88
C ASP A 413 31.57 5.27 14.95
N VAL A 414 31.02 4.71 13.87
CA VAL A 414 30.21 5.46 12.90
C VAL A 414 28.92 4.71 12.60
N VAL A 415 27.79 5.42 12.64
CA VAL A 415 26.49 4.94 12.17
C VAL A 415 26.06 5.81 10.99
N VAL A 416 25.79 5.18 9.84
CA VAL A 416 25.28 5.83 8.63
C VAL A 416 23.82 5.41 8.44
N SER A 417 22.90 6.36 8.53
CA SER A 417 21.48 6.14 8.28
C SER A 417 21.13 6.55 6.85
N ASP A 418 21.24 5.58 5.94
CA ASP A 418 20.92 5.69 4.51
C ASP A 418 19.50 5.18 4.22
N LEU A 419 18.54 5.90 4.82
CA LEU A 419 17.12 5.53 4.81
C LEU A 419 16.34 6.36 3.78
N PRO A 420 15.16 5.87 3.32
CA PRO A 420 14.26 6.64 2.48
C PRO A 420 13.82 7.95 3.13
N ASP A 421 13.49 8.95 2.30
CA ASP A 421 13.09 10.29 2.76
C ASP A 421 12.06 10.23 3.91
N PRO A 422 12.24 11.03 4.98
CA PRO A 422 11.37 11.01 6.16
C PRO A 422 9.90 11.35 5.88
N GLY A 423 9.60 12.04 4.77
CA GLY A 423 8.24 12.38 4.35
C GLY A 423 7.45 11.20 3.79
N ILE A 424 8.03 10.01 3.71
CA ILE A 424 7.35 8.78 3.29
C ILE A 424 6.78 8.09 4.53
N SER A 425 5.47 7.88 4.59
CA SER A 425 4.80 7.38 5.80
C SER A 425 5.33 6.03 6.31
N ALA A 426 5.84 5.18 5.41
CA ALA A 426 6.46 3.90 5.78
C ALA A 426 7.83 4.07 6.49
N SER A 427 8.59 5.13 6.20
CA SER A 427 9.90 5.42 6.80
C SER A 427 9.81 6.27 8.06
N THR A 428 8.70 7.00 8.29
CA THR A 428 8.49 7.91 9.45
C THR A 428 8.86 7.28 10.81
N LYS A 429 8.58 5.98 11.01
CA LYS A 429 8.94 5.25 12.25
C LYS A 429 10.46 5.18 12.50
N LEU A 430 11.27 5.26 11.44
CA LEU A 430 12.73 5.22 11.46
C LEU A 430 13.36 6.61 11.67
N TYR A 431 12.52 7.63 11.85
CA TYR A 431 12.93 8.99 12.16
C TYR A 431 12.40 9.42 13.53
N SER A 432 12.04 8.48 14.41
CA SER A 432 11.49 8.80 15.74
C SER A 432 12.57 8.94 16.81
N GLU A 433 12.23 9.64 17.89
CA GLU A 433 13.09 9.79 19.07
C GLU A 433 13.51 8.41 19.63
N GLU A 434 12.59 7.45 19.67
CA GLU A 434 12.85 6.10 20.13
C GLU A 434 13.82 5.36 19.22
N PHE A 435 13.73 5.55 17.90
CA PHE A 435 14.67 4.96 16.95
C PHE A 435 16.08 5.51 17.16
N TYR A 436 16.23 6.83 17.27
CA TYR A 436 17.53 7.45 17.54
C TYR A 436 18.06 7.11 18.93
N GLY A 437 17.19 6.96 19.92
CA GLY A 437 17.55 6.47 21.25
C GLY A 437 18.12 5.04 21.21
N LEU A 438 17.65 4.18 20.31
CA LEU A 438 18.27 2.88 20.06
C LEU A 438 19.61 3.00 19.31
N ALA A 439 19.71 3.87 18.31
CA ALA A 439 20.97 4.14 17.61
C ALA A 439 22.05 4.67 18.57
N ALA A 440 21.68 5.49 19.56
CA ALA A 440 22.59 6.00 20.58
C ALA A 440 23.21 4.89 21.46
N ARG A 441 22.49 3.77 21.66
CA ARG A 441 22.96 2.64 22.49
C ARG A 441 24.05 1.82 21.83
N VAL A 442 24.07 1.81 20.49
CA VAL A 442 25.07 1.06 19.72
C VAL A 442 26.24 1.93 19.29
N LEU A 443 26.20 3.24 19.57
CA LEU A 443 27.23 4.20 19.23
C LEU A 443 28.27 4.32 20.35
N ALA A 444 29.54 4.20 19.98
CA ALA A 444 30.69 4.35 20.87
C ALA A 444 30.82 5.79 21.41
N ASP A 445 31.58 5.95 22.50
CA ASP A 445 31.92 7.27 23.01
C ASP A 445 32.79 8.02 21.98
N GLY A 446 32.38 9.24 21.63
CA GLY A 446 32.99 10.00 20.53
C GLY A 446 32.59 9.50 19.13
N GLY A 447 31.73 8.49 19.05
CA GLY A 447 31.18 8.00 17.79
C GLY A 447 30.24 9.01 17.13
N ARG A 448 30.07 8.86 15.81
CA ARG A 448 29.32 9.79 14.96
C ARG A 448 28.16 9.08 14.26
N LEU A 449 27.01 9.72 14.27
CA LEU A 449 25.83 9.32 13.51
C LEU A 449 25.62 10.33 12.38
N VAL A 450 25.31 9.88 11.18
CA VAL A 450 24.86 10.74 10.08
C VAL A 450 23.53 10.25 9.55
N VAL A 451 22.61 11.19 9.32
CA VAL A 451 21.25 10.90 8.87
C VAL A 451 20.93 11.72 7.63
N HIS A 452 20.41 11.06 6.59
CA HIS A 452 19.74 11.76 5.49
C HIS A 452 18.39 12.31 5.95
N ALA A 453 18.20 13.63 5.87
CA ALA A 453 17.05 14.33 6.44
C ALA A 453 16.09 14.94 5.40
N GLY A 454 16.18 14.51 4.14
CA GLY A 454 15.44 15.12 3.02
C GLY A 454 16.01 16.49 2.63
N SER A 455 15.29 17.23 1.79
CA SER A 455 15.72 18.55 1.28
C SER A 455 15.49 19.67 2.31
N ALA A 456 16.55 20.37 2.71
CA ALA A 456 16.46 21.51 3.63
C ALA A 456 15.76 22.72 2.96
N SER A 457 15.96 22.91 1.65
CA SER A 457 15.37 24.01 0.90
C SER A 457 13.90 23.78 0.53
N ALA A 458 13.54 22.59 0.04
CA ALA A 458 12.20 22.28 -0.43
C ALA A 458 11.25 21.84 0.69
N ARG A 459 11.77 21.17 1.74
CA ARG A 459 11.00 20.66 2.87
C ARG A 459 11.66 21.03 4.22
N PRO A 460 11.86 22.33 4.51
CA PRO A 460 12.57 22.78 5.71
C PRO A 460 11.95 22.26 7.00
N ARG A 461 10.61 22.18 7.09
CA ARG A 461 9.92 21.64 8.28
C ARG A 461 10.31 20.18 8.55
N THR A 462 10.27 19.32 7.53
CA THR A 462 10.64 17.91 7.64
C THR A 462 12.11 17.78 8.07
N TYR A 463 13.01 18.51 7.39
CA TYR A 463 14.44 18.53 7.70
C TYR A 463 14.72 18.93 9.16
N TRP A 464 14.15 20.05 9.62
CA TRP A 464 14.36 20.55 10.98
C TRP A 464 13.66 19.71 12.05
N THR A 465 12.60 18.96 11.69
CA THR A 465 11.99 17.96 12.58
C THR A 465 12.96 16.80 12.81
N VAL A 466 13.74 16.37 11.81
CA VAL A 466 14.80 15.36 12.00
C VAL A 466 15.85 15.84 12.99
N ASP A 467 16.36 17.07 12.81
CA ASP A 467 17.31 17.69 13.74
C ASP A 467 16.77 17.78 15.18
N ALA A 468 15.54 18.27 15.35
CA ALA A 468 14.89 18.36 16.66
C ALA A 468 14.73 16.99 17.33
N THR A 469 14.43 15.96 16.54
CA THR A 469 14.24 14.60 17.04
C THR A 469 15.56 13.95 17.46
N LEU A 470 16.65 14.18 16.72
CA LEU A 470 17.99 13.77 17.14
C LEU A 470 18.40 14.45 18.45
N ARG A 471 18.14 15.76 18.59
CA ARG A 471 18.42 16.48 19.84
C ARG A 471 17.60 15.97 21.01
N ALA A 472 16.31 15.67 20.80
CA ALA A 472 15.45 15.07 21.82
C ALA A 472 15.97 13.70 22.28
N ALA A 473 16.53 12.90 21.36
CA ALA A 473 17.17 11.63 21.67
C ALA A 473 18.56 11.76 22.34
N GLY A 474 19.01 12.98 22.66
CA GLY A 474 20.25 13.23 23.42
C GLY A 474 21.50 13.44 22.56
N PHE A 475 21.36 13.71 21.26
CA PHE A 475 22.49 14.04 20.40
C PHE A 475 22.74 15.54 20.32
N SER A 476 24.00 15.93 20.14
CA SER A 476 24.36 17.25 19.61
C SER A 476 24.52 17.16 18.10
N THR A 477 23.89 18.09 17.36
CA THR A 477 23.72 18.01 15.91
C THR A 477 24.40 19.12 15.14
N ARG A 478 24.77 18.83 13.89
CA ARG A 478 25.32 19.77 12.91
C ARG A 478 24.63 19.54 11.57
N ALA A 479 23.82 20.50 11.15
CA ALA A 479 23.10 20.51 9.89
C ALA A 479 24.01 20.89 8.71
N TYR A 480 23.84 20.23 7.57
CA TYR A 480 24.45 20.63 6.30
C TYR A 480 23.67 20.07 5.11
N SER A 481 23.83 20.69 3.94
CA SER A 481 23.27 20.19 2.70
C SER A 481 24.32 20.12 1.59
N ALA A 482 24.04 19.31 0.57
CA ALA A 482 24.80 19.22 -0.66
C ALA A 482 23.90 19.52 -1.86
N SER A 483 24.47 20.15 -2.89
CA SER A 483 23.78 20.42 -4.15
C SER A 483 23.37 19.11 -4.83
N GLY A 484 22.08 18.91 -5.07
CA GLY A 484 21.60 17.79 -5.90
C GLY A 484 21.96 17.98 -7.37
N GLY A 485 22.11 16.87 -8.09
CA GLY A 485 22.24 16.88 -9.55
C GLY A 485 20.87 16.92 -10.25
N GLU A 486 20.89 16.82 -11.58
CA GLU A 486 19.68 16.76 -12.42
C GLU A 486 18.77 15.58 -12.09
N ALA A 487 19.30 14.46 -11.56
CA ALA A 487 18.50 13.30 -11.19
C ALA A 487 17.66 13.54 -9.92
N ALA A 488 18.08 14.45 -9.04
CA ALA A 488 17.24 14.94 -7.94
C ALA A 488 15.97 15.68 -8.43
N ARG A 489 15.95 16.14 -9.70
CA ARG A 489 14.73 16.67 -10.35
C ARG A 489 13.76 15.57 -10.81
N ALA A 490 14.22 14.32 -10.93
CA ALA A 490 13.49 13.20 -11.53
C ALA A 490 12.97 12.16 -10.53
N ALA A 491 13.34 12.27 -9.24
CA ALA A 491 12.98 11.30 -8.21
C ALA A 491 11.58 11.56 -7.60
N GLY A 492 10.55 10.91 -8.15
CA GLY A 492 9.26 10.75 -7.46
C GLY A 492 8.01 10.97 -8.33
N PRO A 493 6.81 10.58 -7.83
CA PRO A 493 5.52 10.68 -8.54
C PRO A 493 5.13 12.12 -8.93
N ASP A 494 5.81 13.12 -8.39
CA ASP A 494 5.58 14.55 -8.59
C ASP A 494 5.91 15.07 -10.01
N ARG A 495 6.21 14.19 -10.97
CA ARG A 495 6.45 14.56 -12.38
C ARG A 495 5.27 15.36 -12.95
N ALA A 496 4.05 14.99 -12.58
CA ALA A 496 2.82 15.65 -13.04
C ALA A 496 2.48 16.93 -12.26
N GLU A 497 2.78 17.00 -10.97
CA GLU A 497 2.45 18.17 -10.13
C GLU A 497 3.46 19.31 -10.34
N ARG A 498 4.74 19.00 -10.53
CA ARG A 498 5.77 20.01 -10.87
C ARG A 498 5.53 20.63 -12.25
N ALA A 499 5.21 19.81 -13.25
CA ALA A 499 4.93 20.29 -14.62
C ALA A 499 3.73 21.26 -14.69
N ARG A 500 2.76 21.17 -13.76
CA ARG A 500 1.57 22.04 -13.72
C ARG A 500 1.76 23.30 -12.88
N ARG A 501 2.63 23.27 -11.86
CA ARG A 501 2.89 24.43 -10.99
C ARG A 501 3.94 25.39 -11.55
N SER A 502 4.90 24.90 -12.33
CA SER A 502 5.94 25.74 -12.92
C SER A 502 5.54 26.19 -14.32
N GLY A 503 4.86 27.34 -14.40
CA GLY A 503 4.87 28.15 -15.61
C GLY A 503 6.30 28.62 -15.91
N GLY A 504 7.08 27.82 -16.64
CA GLY A 504 8.27 28.23 -17.38
C GLY A 504 9.50 28.75 -16.63
N THR A 505 9.44 29.06 -15.33
CA THR A 505 10.56 29.67 -14.61
C THR A 505 10.60 29.22 -13.15
N ASP A 506 11.35 28.18 -12.82
CA ASP A 506 11.83 28.02 -11.44
C ASP A 506 13.24 27.40 -11.41
N THR A 507 14.14 28.10 -10.73
CA THR A 507 15.60 27.98 -10.78
C THR A 507 16.19 27.57 -9.42
N ALA A 508 15.43 26.86 -8.57
CA ALA A 508 16.00 26.28 -7.35
C ALA A 508 16.60 24.88 -7.63
N PRO A 509 17.92 24.67 -7.45
CA PRO A 509 18.49 23.34 -7.47
C PRO A 509 17.97 22.54 -6.26
N GLY A 510 17.46 21.33 -6.49
CA GLY A 510 17.14 20.42 -5.38
C GLY A 510 18.40 20.13 -4.57
N ASP A 511 18.31 20.18 -3.24
CA ASP A 511 19.40 19.86 -2.33
C ASP A 511 19.13 18.57 -1.55
N TRP A 512 20.20 17.91 -1.13
CA TRP A 512 20.14 16.77 -0.22
C TRP A 512 20.63 17.25 1.14
N GLY A 513 19.78 17.17 2.16
CA GLY A 513 20.08 17.56 3.52
C GLY A 513 20.55 16.38 4.37
N TYR A 514 21.48 16.67 5.27
CA TYR A 514 22.07 15.73 6.21
C TYR A 514 22.24 16.36 7.59
N VAL A 515 22.07 15.54 8.63
CA VAL A 515 22.38 15.92 10.00
C VAL A 515 23.48 15.02 10.53
N LEU A 516 24.62 15.61 10.89
CA LEU A 516 25.72 14.93 11.58
C LEU A 516 25.50 15.08 13.09
N ALA A 517 25.60 13.99 13.83
CA ALA A 517 25.26 13.91 15.24
C ALA A 517 26.32 13.15 16.03
N ALA A 518 26.53 13.53 17.29
CA ALA A 518 27.36 12.78 18.23
C ALA A 518 26.75 12.87 19.64
N ARG A 519 27.09 11.91 20.50
CA ARG A 519 26.72 11.97 21.92
C ARG A 519 27.60 12.99 22.63
N GLY A 520 27.01 13.71 23.58
CA GLY A 520 27.71 14.69 24.42
C GLY A 520 27.29 16.14 24.14
N PRO A 521 27.95 17.11 24.79
CA PRO A 521 27.48 18.49 24.86
C PRO A 521 27.83 19.34 23.62
N TYR A 522 28.68 18.85 22.73
CA TYR A 522 29.14 19.59 21.56
C TYR A 522 28.83 18.83 20.27
N PRO A 523 28.36 19.53 19.23
CA PRO A 523 28.13 18.91 17.94
C PRO A 523 29.46 18.50 17.30
N PRO A 524 29.48 17.40 16.54
CA PRO A 524 30.68 16.94 15.86
C PRO A 524 31.18 17.99 14.86
N ALA A 525 32.51 18.05 14.69
CA ALA A 525 33.14 18.94 13.73
C ALA A 525 32.79 18.49 12.30
N LEU A 526 32.20 19.40 11.53
CA LEU A 526 31.92 19.20 10.11
C LEU A 526 33.19 19.47 9.30
N GLY A 527 33.64 18.46 8.57
CA GLY A 527 34.84 18.54 7.74
C GLY A 527 35.23 17.19 7.21
N LEU A 528 36.28 17.16 6.40
CA LEU A 528 36.85 15.93 5.86
C LEU A 528 38.03 15.48 6.72
N ALA A 529 38.20 14.16 6.86
CA ALA A 529 39.37 13.59 7.52
C ALA A 529 40.66 14.01 6.78
N PRO A 530 41.79 14.20 7.49
CA PRO A 530 43.07 14.51 6.84
C PRO A 530 43.51 13.46 5.83
N ASP A 531 43.12 12.21 6.04
CA ASP A 531 43.37 11.06 5.18
C ASP A 531 42.13 10.65 4.37
N ALA A 532 41.19 11.57 4.17
CA ALA A 532 40.05 11.33 3.30
C ALA A 532 40.54 10.96 1.89
N PRO A 533 39.92 9.96 1.25
CA PRO A 533 40.28 9.58 -0.11
C PRO A 533 39.93 10.71 -1.08
N ARG A 534 40.49 10.68 -2.29
CA ARG A 534 40.18 11.70 -3.32
C ARG A 534 38.69 11.65 -3.70
N LEU A 535 37.98 12.75 -3.45
CA LEU A 535 36.54 12.86 -3.71
C LEU A 535 36.27 13.45 -5.10
N ARG A 536 35.12 13.12 -5.69
CA ARG A 536 34.70 13.57 -7.02
C ARG A 536 33.98 14.91 -6.98
N SER A 537 33.22 15.17 -5.92
CA SER A 537 32.33 16.33 -5.82
C SER A 537 32.46 17.08 -4.50
N LEU A 538 32.66 16.38 -3.39
CA LEU A 538 32.62 16.99 -2.07
C LEU A 538 33.94 17.72 -1.74
N THR A 539 33.84 18.96 -1.30
CA THR A 539 34.96 19.78 -0.83
C THR A 539 34.70 20.33 0.57
N ALA A 540 35.75 20.69 1.31
CA ALA A 540 35.61 21.30 2.64
C ALA A 540 34.87 22.66 2.59
N GLU A 541 35.10 23.44 1.54
CA GLU A 541 34.37 24.69 1.27
C GLU A 541 32.90 24.42 0.92
N GLY A 542 32.64 23.36 0.14
CA GLY A 542 31.29 22.86 -0.17
C GLY A 542 30.52 22.49 1.10
N LEU A 543 31.14 21.77 2.03
CA LEU A 543 30.52 21.44 3.33
C LEU A 543 30.21 22.69 4.16
N THR A 544 31.14 23.64 4.20
CA THR A 544 30.96 24.89 4.96
C THR A 544 29.85 25.76 4.38
N SER A 545 29.81 25.89 3.05
CA SER A 545 28.76 26.63 2.35
C SER A 545 27.39 25.94 2.47
N GLY A 546 27.35 24.62 2.37
CA GLY A 546 26.16 23.79 2.58
C GLY A 546 25.62 23.89 4.02
N ALA A 547 26.48 23.90 5.02
CA ALA A 547 26.08 24.15 6.41
C ALA A 547 25.43 25.52 6.60
N ARG A 548 26.05 26.57 6.04
CA ARG A 548 25.46 27.92 6.07
C ARG A 548 24.14 27.99 5.30
N ALA A 549 23.99 27.22 4.21
CA ALA A 549 22.76 27.16 3.45
C ALA A 549 21.64 26.49 4.22
N ALA A 550 21.92 25.36 4.86
CA ALA A 550 20.97 24.68 5.73
C ALA A 550 20.49 25.63 6.84
N GLU A 551 21.38 26.26 7.61
CA GLU A 551 20.99 27.16 8.71
C GLU A 551 20.11 28.34 8.26
N ARG A 552 20.31 28.90 7.07
CA ARG A 552 19.40 29.94 6.54
C ARG A 552 17.95 29.46 6.41
N THR A 553 17.74 28.18 6.14
CA THR A 553 16.38 27.61 6.08
C THR A 553 15.75 27.49 7.47
N ARG A 554 16.57 27.38 8.53
CA ARG A 554 16.11 27.39 9.93
C ARG A 554 15.53 28.75 10.29
N ASP A 555 16.30 29.80 9.99
CA ASP A 555 15.94 31.18 10.29
C ASP A 555 14.64 31.57 9.57
N ALA A 556 14.46 31.09 8.34
CA ALA A 556 13.24 31.31 7.56
C ALA A 556 12.00 30.58 8.11
N LEU A 557 12.17 29.51 8.89
CA LEU A 557 11.06 28.70 9.42
C LEU A 557 10.29 29.42 10.54
N GLY A 558 10.94 30.37 11.22
CA GLY A 558 10.38 31.20 12.29
C GLY A 558 10.21 30.50 13.64
N ALA A 559 9.69 29.26 13.66
CA ALA A 559 9.54 28.45 14.86
C ALA A 559 10.17 27.06 14.65
N GLU A 560 10.88 26.59 15.68
CA GLU A 560 11.47 25.26 15.68
C GLU A 560 10.39 24.17 15.75
N PRO A 561 10.41 23.18 14.83
CA PRO A 561 9.42 22.11 14.85
C PRO A 561 9.63 21.19 16.06
N PRO A 562 8.55 20.62 16.63
CA PRO A 562 8.65 19.66 17.72
C PRO A 562 9.31 18.36 17.24
N PRO A 563 9.96 17.60 18.14
CA PRO A 563 10.49 16.28 17.82
C PRO A 563 9.35 15.30 17.47
N SER A 564 9.69 14.30 16.66
CA SER A 564 8.81 13.21 16.27
C SER A 564 9.00 12.00 17.18
N THR A 565 7.92 11.45 17.71
CA THR A 565 7.93 10.20 18.50
C THR A 565 7.13 9.13 17.77
N LEU A 566 7.24 7.86 18.18
CA LEU A 566 6.40 6.79 17.60
C LEU A 566 4.91 7.05 17.79
N VAL A 567 4.53 7.67 18.92
CA VAL A 567 3.14 7.99 19.25
C VAL A 567 2.67 9.28 18.59
N HIS A 568 3.59 10.19 18.29
CA HIS A 568 3.30 11.49 17.66
C HIS A 568 4.25 11.72 16.47
N PRO A 569 4.01 11.05 15.32
CA PRO A 569 4.79 11.30 14.11
C PRO A 569 4.56 12.73 13.60
N ARG A 570 5.64 13.46 13.27
CA ARG A 570 5.59 14.88 12.87
C ARG A 570 6.04 15.16 11.43
N TYR A 571 6.23 14.12 10.63
CA TYR A 571 6.75 14.23 9.25
C TYR A 571 5.66 14.36 8.17
N GLY A 572 4.37 14.25 8.53
CA GLY A 572 3.22 14.51 7.66
C GLY A 572 2.82 15.98 7.70
N GLY A 573 2.81 16.63 6.54
CA GLY A 573 2.36 18.01 6.34
C GLY A 573 1.11 18.09 5.49
#